data_AF-A0A8J3ZBM9-F1
#
_entry.id   AF-A0A8J3ZBM9-F1
#
_cell.length_a   1.000
_cell.length_b   1.000
_cell.length_c   1.000
_cell.angle_alpha   90.00
_cell.angle_beta   90.00
_cell.angle_gamma   90.00
#
_symmetry.space_group_name_H-M   'P 1'
#
loop_
_entity.id
_entity.type
_entity.pdbx_description
1 polymer ?
#
loop_
_entity_poly.entity_id
_entity_poly.type
_entity_poly.pdbx_seq_one_letter_code
_entity_poly.pdbx_strand_id
1 'polypeptide(L)'
;MDFEVSPVALRQGAAALQALADRVRGDLVATYHAAAPTRSANPDWPATAANDAVVITIDATLAGLASRCRTLAEALSAAALEYERTDENAGRRLAW
;
A
#
# COMPACT_ATOMS: atom_id res chain seq x y z
N MET A 1 -12.88 -23.49 -17.94
CA MET A 1 -12.51 -23.48 -16.51
C MET A 1 -12.55 -22.02 -16.12
N ASP A 2 -13.75 -21.52 -15.82
CA ASP A 2 -13.91 -20.12 -15.44
C ASP A 2 -13.46 -19.98 -13.99
N PHE A 3 -12.33 -19.31 -13.79
CA PHE A 3 -11.99 -18.80 -12.48
C PHE A 3 -12.97 -17.67 -12.20
N GLU A 4 -14.05 -17.98 -11.50
CA GLU A 4 -15.04 -17.02 -11.05
C GLU A 4 -14.41 -16.17 -9.94
N VAL A 5 -13.68 -15.15 -10.35
CA VAL A 5 -13.05 -14.21 -9.42
C VAL A 5 -14.17 -13.37 -8.81
N SER A 6 -14.49 -13.64 -7.54
CA SER A 6 -15.54 -12.90 -6.82
C SER A 6 -15.18 -11.41 -6.71
N PRO A 7 -16.06 -10.48 -7.15
CA PRO A 7 -15.86 -9.03 -6.96
C PRO A 7 -15.67 -8.64 -5.49
N VAL A 8 -16.26 -9.41 -4.57
CA VAL A 8 -16.08 -9.23 -3.12
C VAL A 8 -14.65 -9.53 -2.70
N ALA A 9 -14.04 -10.61 -3.21
CA ALA A 9 -12.65 -10.96 -2.93
C ALA A 9 -11.67 -9.90 -3.47
N LEU A 10 -11.95 -9.34 -4.66
CA LEU A 10 -11.16 -8.24 -5.23
C LEU A 10 -11.20 -6.98 -4.35
N ARG A 11 -12.38 -6.59 -3.86
CA ARG A 11 -12.54 -5.44 -2.95
C ARG A 11 -11.86 -5.66 -1.61
N GLN A 12 -11.96 -6.87 -1.03
CA GLN A 12 -11.26 -7.21 0.20
C GLN A 12 -9.74 -7.15 0.03
N GLY A 13 -9.22 -7.65 -1.10
CA GLY A 13 -7.80 -7.54 -1.46
C GLY A 13 -7.34 -6.08 -1.58
N ALA A 14 -8.14 -5.22 -2.22
CA ALA A 14 -7.87 -3.79 -2.32
C ALA A 14 -7.81 -3.11 -0.94
N ALA A 15 -8.78 -3.38 -0.06
CA ALA A 15 -8.80 -2.84 1.29
C ALA A 15 -7.59 -3.29 2.12
N ALA A 16 -7.20 -4.57 2.01
CA ALA A 16 -6.02 -5.10 2.70
C ALA A 16 -4.72 -4.43 2.24
N LEU A 17 -4.57 -4.18 0.93
CA LEU A 17 -3.41 -3.48 0.37
C LEU A 17 -3.34 -2.02 0.81
N GLN A 18 -4.48 -1.33 0.91
CA GLN A 18 -4.54 0.03 1.43
C GLN A 18 -4.09 0.08 2.89
N ALA A 19 -4.62 -0.82 3.73
CA ALA A 19 -4.23 -0.91 5.14
C ALA A 19 -2.76 -1.33 5.34
N LEU A 20 -2.18 -2.10 4.40
CA LEU A 20 -0.75 -2.42 4.40
C LEU A 20 0.09 -1.17 4.06
N ALA A 21 -0.31 -0.40 3.04
CA ALA A 21 0.37 0.83 2.65
C ALA A 21 0.42 1.85 3.79
N ASP A 22 -0.66 1.98 4.57
CA ASP A 22 -0.73 2.89 5.71
C ASP A 22 0.17 2.44 6.87
N ARG A 23 0.18 1.13 7.18
CA ARG A 23 1.05 0.56 8.24
C ARG A 23 2.53 0.70 7.93
N VAL A 24 2.94 0.39 6.70
CA VAL A 24 4.33 0.45 6.24
C VAL A 24 4.97 1.82 6.47
N ARG A 25 4.18 2.90 6.46
CA ARG A 25 4.65 4.28 6.66
C ARG A 25 4.81 4.68 8.13
N GLY A 26 4.12 4.03 9.08
CA GLY A 26 4.02 4.51 10.45
C GLY A 26 5.21 4.17 11.36
N ASP A 27 5.83 3.01 11.17
CA ASP A 27 6.62 2.39 12.24
C ASP A 27 8.10 2.79 12.24
N LEU A 28 8.68 3.12 11.07
CA LEU A 28 10.13 3.30 10.93
C LEU A 28 10.64 4.60 11.61
N VAL A 29 9.97 5.72 11.33
CA VAL A 29 10.38 7.04 11.85
C VAL A 29 10.23 7.07 13.37
N ALA A 30 9.13 6.52 13.90
CA ALA A 30 8.90 6.43 15.33
C ALA A 30 9.97 5.57 16.03
N THR A 31 10.29 4.41 15.46
CA THR A 31 11.33 3.51 15.99
C THR A 31 12.71 4.17 15.99
N TYR A 32 13.06 4.87 14.90
CA TYR A 32 14.33 5.57 14.82
C TYR A 32 14.46 6.68 15.87
N HIS A 33 13.42 7.51 16.04
CA HIS A 33 13.40 8.56 17.06
C HIS A 33 13.45 8.00 18.48
N ALA A 34 12.83 6.85 18.74
CA ALA A 34 12.89 6.18 20.04
C ALA A 34 14.29 5.60 20.34
N ALA A 35 14.97 5.05 19.33
CA ALA A 35 16.29 4.45 19.48
C ALA A 35 17.42 5.49 19.60
N ALA A 36 17.24 6.69 19.07
CA ALA A 36 18.25 7.75 19.05
C ALA A 36 17.73 9.09 19.62
N PRO A 37 17.34 9.15 20.92
CA PRO A 37 16.69 10.32 21.50
C PRO A 37 17.58 11.56 21.60
N THR A 38 18.92 11.38 21.62
CA THR A 38 19.91 12.48 21.71
C THR A 38 20.49 12.89 20.36
N ARG A 39 19.99 12.35 19.23
CA ARG A 39 20.53 12.66 17.89
C ARG A 39 20.45 14.13 17.54
N SER A 40 19.38 14.80 17.98
CA SER A 40 19.16 16.23 17.75
C SER A 40 20.20 17.12 18.44
N ALA A 41 20.87 16.61 19.48
CA ALA A 41 21.96 17.30 20.15
C ALA A 41 23.33 17.08 19.47
N ASN A 42 23.43 16.09 18.57
CA ASN A 42 24.68 15.72 17.90
C ASN A 42 24.49 15.48 16.39
N PRO A 43 23.94 16.47 15.64
CA PRO A 43 23.66 16.32 14.21
C PRO A 43 24.94 16.17 13.37
N ASP A 44 26.05 16.76 13.81
CA ASP A 44 27.31 16.80 13.04
C ASP A 44 28.17 15.56 13.21
N TRP A 45 27.76 14.62 14.07
CA TRP A 45 28.51 13.38 14.26
C TRP A 45 28.40 12.51 13.00
N PRO A 46 29.52 11.98 12.47
CA PRO A 46 29.49 11.13 11.28
C PRO A 46 28.55 9.93 11.38
N ALA A 47 28.44 9.33 12.58
CA ALA A 47 27.52 8.22 12.84
C ALA A 47 26.04 8.66 12.79
N THR A 48 25.71 9.86 13.28
CA THR A 48 24.35 10.43 13.19
C THR A 48 23.97 10.67 11.74
N ALA A 49 24.85 11.31 10.97
CA ALA A 49 24.61 11.58 9.55
C ALA A 49 24.44 10.28 8.72
N ALA A 50 25.24 9.25 9.01
CA ALA A 50 25.11 7.95 8.36
C ALA A 50 23.76 7.29 8.67
N ASN A 51 23.32 7.31 9.93
CA ASN A 51 22.02 6.77 10.33
C ASN A 51 20.86 7.54 9.69
N ASP A 52 20.93 8.86 9.64
CA ASP A 52 19.90 9.69 9.01
C ASP A 52 19.78 9.38 7.51
N ALA A 53 20.91 9.21 6.81
CA ALA A 53 20.90 8.82 5.39
C ALA A 53 20.23 7.44 5.17
N VAL A 54 20.50 6.47 6.04
CA VAL A 54 19.85 5.15 6.00
C VAL A 54 18.35 5.27 6.22
N VAL A 55 17.90 6.04 7.23
CA VAL A 55 16.48 6.23 7.53
C VAL A 55 15.74 6.90 6.37
N ILE A 56 16.33 7.93 5.77
CA ILE A 56 15.78 8.59 4.57
C ILE A 56 15.62 7.59 3.41
N THR A 57 16.62 6.74 3.19
CA THR A 57 16.59 5.73 2.11
C THR A 57 15.49 4.70 2.33
N ILE A 58 15.34 4.23 3.57
CA ILE A 58 14.30 3.27 3.92
C ILE A 58 12.92 3.93 3.78
N ASP A 59 12.72 5.15 4.29
CA ASP A 59 11.45 5.88 4.17
C ASP A 59 11.03 6.06 2.70
N ALA A 60 11.96 6.46 1.83
CA ALA A 60 11.70 6.57 0.39
C ALA A 60 11.31 5.22 -0.24
N THR A 61 11.95 4.13 0.17
CA THR A 61 11.64 2.77 -0.30
C THR A 61 10.25 2.32 0.15
N LEU A 62 9.91 2.56 1.42
CA LEU A 62 8.60 2.23 2.00
C LEU A 62 7.50 3.06 1.34
N ALA A 63 7.74 4.34 1.05
CA ALA A 63 6.82 5.19 0.30
C ALA A 63 6.58 4.66 -1.13
N GLY A 64 7.63 4.21 -1.82
CA GLY A 64 7.53 3.57 -3.14
C GLY A 64 6.72 2.27 -3.10
N LEU A 65 6.93 1.43 -2.08
CA LEU A 65 6.15 0.22 -1.87
C LEU A 65 4.66 0.52 -1.60
N ALA A 66 4.39 1.47 -0.70
CA ALA A 66 3.03 1.91 -0.39
C ALA A 66 2.30 2.42 -1.64
N SER A 67 2.99 3.19 -2.50
CA SER A 67 2.44 3.64 -3.78
C SER A 67 2.04 2.47 -4.69
N ARG A 68 2.92 1.47 -4.85
CA ARG A 68 2.64 0.28 -5.65
C ARG A 68 1.46 -0.52 -5.10
N CYS A 69 1.33 -0.63 -3.78
CA CYS A 69 0.18 -1.26 -3.14
C CYS A 69 -1.13 -0.52 -3.45
N ARG A 70 -1.13 0.82 -3.44
CA ARG A 70 -2.32 1.62 -3.83
C ARG A 70 -2.69 1.41 -5.29
N THR A 71 -1.72 1.47 -6.20
CA THR A 71 -1.96 1.21 -7.63
C THR A 71 -2.57 -0.18 -7.85
N LEU A 72 -2.09 -1.20 -7.12
CA LEU A 72 -2.67 -2.53 -7.20
C LEU A 72 -4.10 -2.58 -6.63
N ALA A 73 -4.36 -1.91 -5.50
CA ALA A 73 -5.70 -1.82 -4.93
C ALA A 73 -6.70 -1.12 -5.85
N GLU A 74 -6.28 -0.05 -6.54
CA GLU A 74 -7.05 0.65 -7.56
C GLU A 74 -7.37 -0.28 -8.74
N ALA A 75 -6.36 -1.02 -9.24
CA ALA A 75 -6.55 -1.99 -10.32
C ALA A 75 -7.54 -3.11 -9.95
N LEU A 76 -7.44 -3.66 -8.73
CA LEU A 76 -8.39 -4.66 -8.24
C LEU A 76 -9.82 -4.10 -8.11
N SER A 77 -9.95 -2.86 -7.65
CA SER A 77 -11.26 -2.19 -7.53
C SER A 77 -11.88 -1.93 -8.89
N ALA A 78 -11.08 -1.48 -9.87
CA ALA A 78 -11.51 -1.29 -11.25
C ALA A 78 -11.93 -2.62 -11.90
N ALA A 79 -11.16 -3.69 -11.69
CA ALA A 79 -11.52 -5.03 -12.16
C ALA A 79 -12.86 -5.50 -11.57
N ALA A 80 -13.08 -5.31 -10.27
CA ALA A 80 -14.33 -5.68 -9.61
C ALA A 80 -15.54 -4.95 -10.22
N LEU A 81 -15.40 -3.65 -10.50
CA LEU A 81 -16.45 -2.83 -11.14
C LEU A 81 -16.76 -3.31 -12.56
N GLU A 82 -15.75 -3.68 -13.34
CA GLU A 82 -15.95 -4.15 -14.72
C GLU A 82 -16.62 -5.52 -14.76
N TYR A 83 -16.27 -6.41 -13.82
CA TYR A 83 -16.97 -7.69 -13.66
C TYR A 83 -18.45 -7.50 -13.36
N GLU A 84 -18.80 -6.63 -12.41
CA GLU A 84 -20.21 -6.36 -12.06
C GLU A 84 -21.00 -5.79 -13.23
N ARG A 85 -20.42 -4.86 -14.01
CA ARG A 85 -21.06 -4.32 -15.22
C ARG A 85 -21.31 -5.37 -16.29
N THR A 86 -20.34 -6.27 -16.47
CA THR A 86 -20.43 -7.34 -17.47
C THR A 86 -21.54 -8.33 -17.09
N ASP A 87 -21.63 -8.67 -15.81
CA ASP A 87 -22.68 -9.55 -15.27
C ASP A 87 -24.08 -8.94 -15.39
N GLU A 88 -24.25 -7.67 -15.02
CA GLU A 88 -25.52 -6.94 -15.21
C GLU A 88 -25.96 -6.90 -16.69
N ASN A 89 -25.02 -6.72 -17.61
CA ASN A 89 -25.30 -6.69 -19.05
C ASN A 89 -25.65 -8.07 -19.60
N ALA A 90 -25.03 -9.14 -19.09
CA ALA A 90 -25.40 -10.51 -19.44
C ALA A 90 -26.80 -10.87 -18.93
N GLY A 91 -27.13 -10.51 -17.67
CA GLY A 91 -28.46 -10.69 -17.10
C GLY A 91 -29.56 -9.95 -17.87
N ARG A 92 -29.30 -8.71 -18.30
CA ARG A 92 -30.23 -7.94 -19.15
C ARG A 92 -30.48 -8.59 -20.52
N ARG A 93 -29.48 -9.24 -21.12
CA ARG A 93 -29.62 -9.90 -22.44
C ARG A 93 -30.42 -11.21 -22.39
N LEU A 94 -30.46 -11.88 -21.25
CA LEU A 94 -31.18 -13.15 -21.07
C LEU A 94 -32.65 -12.96 -20.67
N ALA A 95 -33.06 -11.73 -20.32
CA ALA A 95 -34.41 -11.38 -19.89
C ALA A 95 -35.34 -10.89 -21.04
N TRP A 96 -34.85 -10.91 -22.29
CA TRP A 96 -35.58 -10.60 -23.52
C TRP A 96 -35.64 -11.82 -24.43
#